data_AF-A0AAV4FFT5-F1
#
_entry.id   AF-A0AAV4FFT5-F1
#
_cell.length_a   1.000
_cell.length_b   1.000
_cell.length_c   1.000
_cell.angle_alpha   90.00
_cell.angle_beta   90.00
_cell.angle_gamma   90.00
#
_symmetry.space_group_name_H-M   'P 1'
#
loop_
_entity.id
_entity.type
_entity.pdbx_description
1 polymer ?
#
loop_
_entity_poly.entity_id
_entity_poly.type
_entity_poly.pdbx_seq_one_letter_code
_entity_poly.pdbx_strand_id
1 'polypeptide(L)'
;MCYGSSNKQLESLLVVVVVVVVVVVVVVVVVVVVVVVVVEVVVVVVVVLGTFSTRTVSQYAVGTIVDLGESGVISAHYNRDDIETIIDASGKCVIPGLVDAHTHSVWAGDRVHEFAMKLAGASYMDIHSMGGGIHFTVNHTRAANEDTLLSLLMNRMRQISQSGTTLVECKSGYGLDLENEVKMLRVIDQARKVVPMEISSTYCGAHAVPKGTTAAEATKDVLERQIPQITSLMKTGELQVENIDVFCEVGVFDVPQSRAILQAGKDAGMQINFHGEELNRLHSAEVGPCVCVCVCVAFNLCIMGLTYIATGSREYCKNTNLLCLPSCILCTHL
;
A
#
# COMPACT_ATOMS: atom_id res chain seq x y z
N MET A 1 -54.47 -29.39 4.53
CA MET A 1 -54.95 -28.00 4.71
C MET A 1 -54.13 -27.42 5.86
N CYS A 2 -52.93 -26.88 5.62
CA CYS A 2 -52.59 -25.49 5.22
C CYS A 2 -53.05 -24.51 6.34
N TYR A 3 -52.26 -23.67 7.02
CA TYR A 3 -51.01 -22.89 6.81
C TYR A 3 -50.31 -22.78 8.21
N GLY A 4 -49.00 -22.63 8.42
CA GLY A 4 -48.01 -21.83 7.69
C GLY A 4 -47.94 -20.40 8.26
N SER A 5 -47.23 -20.18 9.38
CA SER A 5 -46.81 -18.83 9.82
C SER A 5 -45.31 -18.82 10.01
N SER A 6 -44.64 -18.36 8.96
CA SER A 6 -43.21 -18.16 8.85
C SER A 6 -42.81 -17.00 9.75
N ASN A 7 -41.93 -17.26 10.72
CA ASN A 7 -41.25 -16.24 11.49
C ASN A 7 -40.18 -15.61 10.58
N LYS A 8 -40.59 -14.71 9.68
CA LYS A 8 -39.66 -13.85 8.94
C LYS A 8 -39.16 -12.78 9.91
N GLN A 9 -38.04 -13.05 10.58
CA GLN A 9 -37.20 -11.96 11.07
C GLN A 9 -36.84 -11.11 9.86
N LEU A 10 -37.28 -9.85 9.88
CA LEU A 10 -36.84 -8.83 8.93
C LEU A 10 -35.36 -8.63 9.18
N GLU A 11 -34.52 -9.31 8.40
CA GLU A 11 -33.17 -8.85 8.12
C GLU A 11 -33.33 -7.51 7.39
N SER A 12 -33.25 -6.42 8.14
CA SER A 12 -33.22 -5.07 7.57
C SER A 12 -31.91 -4.92 6.82
N LEU A 13 -31.98 -5.02 5.50
CA LEU A 13 -30.90 -4.65 4.58
C LEU A 13 -30.61 -3.16 4.79
N LEU A 14 -29.41 -2.81 5.22
CA LEU A 14 -29.02 -1.42 5.45
C LEU A 14 -28.62 -0.78 4.12
N VAL A 15 -29.52 -0.02 3.52
CA VAL A 15 -29.28 0.66 2.24
C VAL A 15 -28.91 2.12 2.53
N VAL A 16 -27.63 2.47 2.38
CA VAL A 16 -27.10 3.83 2.56
C VAL A 16 -26.95 4.51 1.20
N VAL A 17 -27.99 5.15 0.71
CA VAL A 17 -27.93 5.81 -0.59
C VAL A 17 -27.23 7.16 -0.49
N VAL A 18 -25.96 7.22 -0.90
CA VAL A 18 -25.21 8.47 -0.95
C VAL A 18 -25.59 9.25 -2.22
N VAL A 19 -26.57 10.15 -2.11
CA VAL A 19 -26.91 11.09 -3.20
C VAL A 19 -25.82 12.15 -3.37
N VAL A 20 -24.74 11.76 -4.03
CA VAL A 20 -23.66 12.67 -4.38
C VAL A 20 -24.10 13.57 -5.55
N VAL A 21 -23.60 14.79 -5.56
CA VAL A 21 -23.60 15.69 -6.71
C VAL A 21 -22.12 15.86 -7.06
N VAL A 22 -21.65 15.13 -8.07
CA VAL A 22 -20.24 15.21 -8.50
C VAL A 22 -20.07 16.32 -9.55
N VAL A 23 -18.93 17.00 -9.53
CA VAL A 23 -18.38 17.67 -10.72
C VAL A 23 -17.29 16.75 -11.25
N VAL A 24 -17.52 16.13 -12.40
CA VAL A 24 -16.52 15.23 -13.01
C VAL A 24 -15.46 16.12 -13.66
N VAL A 25 -14.28 16.14 -13.04
CA VAL A 25 -13.11 16.80 -13.62
C VAL A 25 -12.38 15.78 -14.47
N VAL A 26 -12.52 15.89 -15.80
CA VAL A 26 -11.69 15.10 -16.71
C VAL A 26 -10.34 15.80 -16.83
N VAL A 27 -9.33 15.25 -16.16
CA VAL A 27 -7.95 15.68 -16.33
C VAL A 27 -7.36 14.94 -17.53
N VAL A 28 -7.34 15.59 -18.69
CA VAL A 28 -6.59 15.07 -19.83
C VAL A 28 -5.15 15.59 -19.72
N VAL A 29 -4.22 14.71 -19.36
CA VAL A 29 -2.80 15.02 -19.39
C VAL A 29 -2.29 14.80 -20.81
N VAL A 30 -2.31 15.86 -21.62
CA VAL A 30 -1.55 15.89 -22.87
C VAL A 30 -0.25 16.61 -22.58
N VAL A 31 0.85 15.86 -22.62
CA VAL A 31 2.26 16.30 -22.59
C VAL A 31 2.42 17.82 -22.44
N VAL A 32 2.57 18.27 -21.18
CA VAL A 32 2.89 19.66 -20.75
C VAL A 32 1.72 20.66 -20.61
N VAL A 33 0.46 20.30 -20.85
CA VAL A 33 -0.70 21.16 -20.48
C VAL A 33 -1.74 20.35 -19.70
N VAL A 34 -2.02 20.77 -18.46
CA VAL A 34 -3.18 20.28 -17.71
C VAL A 34 -4.40 21.03 -18.23
N VAL A 35 -5.11 20.43 -19.19
CA VAL A 35 -6.42 20.93 -19.61
C VAL A 35 -7.45 20.31 -18.67
N VAL A 36 -7.93 21.13 -17.72
CA VAL A 36 -9.06 20.79 -16.87
C VAL A 36 -10.33 21.05 -17.67
N VAL A 37 -10.94 19.99 -18.22
CA VAL A 37 -12.27 20.12 -18.83
C VAL A 37 -13.29 19.83 -17.74
N VAL A 38 -14.01 20.86 -17.32
CA VAL A 38 -15.13 20.73 -16.38
C VAL A 38 -16.37 20.39 -17.20
N VAL A 39 -16.90 19.18 -17.02
CA VAL A 39 -18.20 18.80 -17.56
C VAL A 39 -19.13 18.63 -16.36
N GLU A 40 -20.22 19.40 -16.33
CA GLU A 40 -21.25 19.27 -15.29
C GLU A 40 -21.99 17.94 -15.49
N VAL A 41 -21.73 16.96 -14.62
CA VAL A 41 -22.43 15.67 -14.61
C VAL A 41 -22.77 15.34 -13.16
N VAL A 42 -24.05 15.45 -12.79
CA VAL A 42 -24.50 15.29 -11.41
C VAL A 42 -24.50 13.81 -11.02
N VAL A 43 -23.45 13.24 -10.44
CA VAL A 43 -23.40 11.77 -10.18
C VAL A 43 -23.90 11.36 -8.79
N VAL A 44 -24.93 10.52 -8.68
CA VAL A 44 -25.42 9.91 -7.43
C VAL A 44 -24.79 8.52 -7.21
N VAL A 45 -24.40 8.21 -5.97
CA VAL A 45 -23.74 6.95 -5.57
C VAL A 45 -24.60 6.19 -4.56
N VAL A 46 -25.31 5.16 -4.97
CA VAL A 46 -26.05 4.34 -4.02
C VAL A 46 -25.07 3.38 -3.33
N VAL A 47 -25.01 3.33 -2.00
CA VAL A 47 -24.15 2.39 -1.26
C VAL A 47 -25.03 1.45 -0.44
N VAL A 48 -24.78 0.14 -0.47
CA VAL A 48 -25.43 -0.79 0.46
C VAL A 48 -24.39 -1.21 1.49
N LEU A 49 -24.66 -0.98 2.77
CA LEU A 49 -23.84 -1.45 3.87
C LEU A 49 -24.38 -2.84 4.29
N GLY A 50 -23.53 -3.86 4.32
CA GLY A 50 -23.90 -5.18 4.84
C GLY A 50 -24.23 -5.17 6.34
N THR A 51 -24.98 -6.17 6.80
CA THR A 51 -25.53 -6.26 8.18
C THR A 51 -24.46 -6.25 9.28
N PHE A 52 -24.73 -5.47 10.33
CA PHE A 52 -23.93 -5.37 11.55
C PHE A 52 -24.32 -6.44 12.57
N SER A 53 -23.36 -7.21 13.08
CA SER A 53 -23.54 -7.98 14.32
C SER A 53 -22.93 -7.21 15.49
N THR A 54 -23.79 -6.64 16.33
CA THR A 54 -23.37 -5.92 17.54
C THR A 54 -22.93 -6.91 18.61
N ARG A 55 -21.63 -7.21 18.67
CA ARG A 55 -20.93 -7.53 19.92
C ARG A 55 -19.41 -7.55 19.71
N THR A 56 -18.81 -6.41 20.05
CA THR A 56 -17.39 -6.24 20.39
C THR A 56 -16.42 -6.16 19.21
N VAL A 57 -15.69 -5.04 19.16
CA VAL A 57 -14.59 -4.66 18.24
C VAL A 57 -15.04 -4.17 16.86
N SER A 58 -14.60 -2.94 16.55
CA SER A 58 -14.72 -2.22 15.28
C SER A 58 -14.64 -3.13 14.05
N GLN A 59 -15.78 -3.49 13.48
CA GLN A 59 -15.89 -4.10 12.16
C GLN A 59 -16.64 -3.11 11.26
N TYR A 60 -15.91 -2.53 10.32
CA TYR A 60 -16.46 -1.63 9.30
C TYR A 60 -17.38 -2.42 8.38
N ALA A 61 -18.59 -1.92 8.15
CA ALA A 61 -19.43 -2.46 7.08
C ALA A 61 -18.79 -2.12 5.73
N VAL A 62 -18.43 -3.15 4.96
CA VAL A 62 -18.00 -2.97 3.58
C VAL A 62 -19.22 -2.49 2.80
N GLY A 63 -19.17 -1.22 2.38
CA GLY A 63 -20.17 -0.63 1.52
C GLY A 63 -19.85 -0.91 0.07
N THR A 64 -20.81 -1.44 -0.69
CA THR A 64 -20.65 -1.62 -2.13
C THR A 64 -21.37 -0.49 -2.85
N ILE A 65 -20.71 0.13 -3.83
CA ILE A 65 -21.38 1.04 -4.77
C ILE A 65 -22.34 0.20 -5.62
N VAL A 66 -23.64 0.43 -5.51
CA VAL A 66 -24.66 -0.33 -6.24
C VAL A 66 -25.18 0.37 -7.49
N ASP A 67 -24.99 1.70 -7.60
CA ASP A 67 -25.31 2.45 -8.80
C ASP A 67 -24.52 3.77 -8.87
N LEU A 68 -24.27 4.25 -10.09
CA LEU A 68 -23.48 5.45 -10.38
C LEU A 68 -24.01 6.10 -11.68
N GLY A 69 -24.54 7.31 -11.60
CA GLY A 69 -25.02 8.01 -12.79
C GLY A 69 -25.63 9.37 -12.50
N GLU A 70 -26.15 10.03 -13.55
CA GLU A 70 -26.77 11.36 -13.43
C GLU A 70 -27.92 11.39 -12.39
N SER A 71 -28.03 12.45 -11.61
CA SER A 71 -28.92 12.50 -10.44
C SER A 71 -30.38 12.37 -10.81
N GLY A 72 -30.80 12.93 -11.94
CA GLY A 72 -32.16 12.73 -12.46
C GLY A 72 -32.46 11.26 -12.79
N VAL A 73 -31.46 10.52 -13.29
CA VAL A 73 -31.59 9.10 -13.62
C VAL A 73 -31.65 8.26 -12.34
N ILE A 74 -30.72 8.49 -11.42
CA ILE A 74 -30.64 7.69 -10.20
C ILE A 74 -31.81 7.99 -9.26
N SER A 75 -32.21 9.25 -9.10
CA SER A 75 -33.38 9.59 -8.27
C SER A 75 -34.71 9.01 -8.79
N ALA A 76 -34.78 8.66 -10.08
CA ALA A 76 -35.93 7.97 -10.64
C ALA A 76 -35.92 6.44 -10.37
N HIS A 77 -34.75 5.85 -10.13
CA HIS A 77 -34.59 4.42 -9.86
C HIS A 77 -34.83 4.05 -8.38
N TYR A 78 -34.64 5.00 -7.46
CA TYR A 78 -34.73 4.75 -6.02
C TYR A 78 -35.80 5.62 -5.36
N ASN A 79 -36.67 4.99 -4.56
CA ASN A 79 -37.61 5.74 -3.74
C ASN A 79 -36.88 6.32 -2.52
N ARG A 80 -37.06 7.62 -2.27
CA ARG A 80 -36.43 8.32 -1.15
C ARG A 80 -36.82 7.76 0.21
N ASP A 81 -38.02 7.20 0.34
CA ASP A 81 -38.50 6.60 1.60
C ASP A 81 -37.76 5.31 1.97
N ASP A 82 -37.10 4.66 1.00
CA ASP A 82 -36.29 3.44 1.21
C ASP A 82 -34.82 3.77 1.57
N ILE A 83 -34.49 5.05 1.70
CA ILE A 83 -33.13 5.55 1.96
C ILE A 83 -33.01 6.01 3.41
N GLU A 84 -32.09 5.41 4.17
CA GLU A 84 -31.86 5.81 5.56
C GLU A 84 -31.14 7.16 5.67
N THR A 85 -30.08 7.37 4.87
CA THR A 85 -29.22 8.55 4.96
C THR A 85 -28.98 9.14 3.58
N ILE A 86 -29.15 10.45 3.47
CA ILE A 86 -28.86 11.23 2.25
C ILE A 86 -27.80 12.28 2.60
N ILE A 87 -26.68 12.25 1.89
CA ILE A 87 -25.59 13.20 2.06
C ILE A 87 -25.61 14.17 0.90
N ASP A 88 -25.96 15.44 1.14
CA ASP A 88 -25.88 16.48 0.12
C ASP A 88 -24.41 16.89 -0.12
N ALA A 89 -23.90 16.53 -1.30
CA ALA A 89 -22.57 16.88 -1.76
C ALA A 89 -22.56 18.02 -2.80
N SER A 90 -23.64 18.80 -2.91
CA SER A 90 -23.74 19.93 -3.85
C SER A 90 -22.54 20.86 -3.76
N GLY A 91 -21.95 21.19 -4.91
CA GLY A 91 -20.78 22.07 -5.01
C GLY A 91 -19.46 21.43 -4.54
N LYS A 92 -19.43 20.12 -4.27
CA LYS A 92 -18.22 19.38 -3.90
C LYS A 92 -17.80 18.41 -5.01
N CYS A 93 -16.61 17.84 -4.87
CA CYS A 93 -16.16 16.71 -5.66
C CYS A 93 -16.15 15.47 -4.77
N VAL A 94 -16.60 14.34 -5.30
CA VAL A 94 -16.39 13.03 -4.69
C VAL A 94 -15.48 12.24 -5.59
N ILE A 95 -14.38 11.80 -5.00
CA ILE A 95 -13.36 10.98 -5.65
C ILE A 95 -13.29 9.64 -4.91
N PRO A 96 -12.82 8.58 -5.57
CA PRO A 96 -12.42 7.37 -4.86
C PRO A 96 -11.44 7.71 -3.73
N GLY A 97 -11.52 6.96 -2.63
CA GLY A 97 -10.54 7.08 -1.57
C GLY A 97 -9.13 6.82 -2.11
N LEU A 98 -8.15 7.55 -1.59
CA LEU A 98 -6.78 7.47 -2.08
C LEU A 98 -6.16 6.13 -1.68
N VAL A 99 -5.33 5.60 -2.58
CA VAL A 99 -4.55 4.39 -2.35
C VAL A 99 -3.08 4.78 -2.22
N ASP A 100 -2.52 4.58 -1.03
CA ASP A 100 -1.09 4.72 -0.79
C ASP A 100 -0.43 3.35 -0.93
N ALA A 101 0.00 3.03 -2.16
CA ALA A 101 0.42 1.68 -2.53
C ALA A 101 1.84 1.31 -2.04
N HIS A 102 2.53 2.21 -1.34
CA HIS A 102 3.92 1.99 -0.96
C HIS A 102 4.31 2.77 0.29
N THR A 103 4.34 2.13 1.46
CA THR A 103 4.85 2.78 2.68
C THR A 103 5.70 1.89 3.55
N HIS A 104 6.75 2.47 4.14
CA HIS A 104 7.44 1.91 5.29
C HIS A 104 6.91 2.55 6.57
N SER A 105 5.63 2.35 6.88
CA SER A 105 4.90 3.05 7.95
C SER A 105 5.26 2.61 9.38
N VAL A 106 5.90 1.45 9.53
CA VAL A 106 6.29 0.86 10.81
C VAL A 106 7.77 1.13 11.08
N TRP A 107 8.08 2.12 11.91
CA TRP A 107 9.44 2.36 12.40
C TRP A 107 9.45 3.14 13.72
N ALA A 108 10.56 3.07 14.44
CA ALA A 108 10.87 3.93 15.58
C ALA A 108 12.09 4.82 15.31
N GLY A 109 12.18 5.92 16.06
CA GLY A 109 13.17 6.97 15.85
C GLY A 109 12.84 7.91 14.69
N ASP A 110 13.68 8.92 14.50
CA ASP A 110 13.62 9.85 13.38
C ASP A 110 15.03 10.17 12.89
N ARG A 111 15.14 10.53 11.61
CA ARG A 111 16.41 10.87 10.96
C ARG A 111 16.54 12.36 10.69
N VAL A 112 15.85 13.21 11.46
CA VAL A 112 15.88 14.68 11.28
C VAL A 112 17.29 15.23 11.48
N HIS A 113 18.05 14.64 12.42
CA HIS A 113 19.44 15.00 12.65
C HIS A 113 20.34 14.74 11.42
N GLU A 114 20.11 13.66 10.66
CA GLU A 114 20.84 13.40 9.42
C GLU A 114 20.50 14.43 8.33
N PHE A 115 19.23 14.83 8.24
CA PHE A 115 18.80 15.86 7.31
C PHE A 115 19.51 17.21 7.61
N ALA A 116 19.62 17.59 8.88
CA ALA A 116 20.36 18.78 9.28
C ALA A 116 21.86 18.70 8.91
N MET A 117 22.48 17.53 9.07
CA MET A 117 23.89 17.32 8.68
C MET A 117 24.08 17.39 7.16
N LYS A 118 23.16 16.82 6.37
CA LYS A 118 23.19 16.93 4.90
C LYS A 118 23.08 18.38 4.44
N LEU A 119 22.19 19.17 5.05
CA LEU A 119 22.08 20.60 4.77
C LEU A 119 23.36 21.36 5.15
N ALA A 120 24.10 20.89 6.16
CA ALA A 120 25.40 21.43 6.53
C ALA A 120 26.57 20.94 5.65
N GLY A 121 26.30 20.13 4.62
CA GLY A 121 27.29 19.64 3.66
C GLY A 121 28.02 18.35 4.06
N ALA A 122 27.53 17.61 5.06
CA ALA A 122 28.10 16.31 5.42
C ALA A 122 27.97 15.32 4.24
N SER A 123 29.02 14.57 3.96
CA SER A 123 28.97 13.53 2.93
C SER A 123 28.16 12.32 3.41
N TYR A 124 27.71 11.50 2.47
CA TYR A 124 27.05 10.23 2.79
C TYR A 124 27.91 9.34 3.70
N MET A 125 29.24 9.38 3.51
CA MET A 125 30.18 8.60 4.31
C MET A 125 30.35 9.14 5.73
N ASP A 126 30.28 10.45 5.93
CA ASP A 126 30.30 11.05 7.27
C ASP A 126 29.06 10.61 8.07
N ILE A 127 27.89 10.64 7.43
CA ILE A 127 26.62 10.25 8.04
C ILE A 127 26.61 8.76 8.37
N HIS A 128 27.09 7.91 7.46
CA HIS A 128 27.19 6.48 7.68
C HIS A 128 28.17 6.14 8.82
N SER A 129 29.32 6.83 8.88
CA SER A 129 30.34 6.65 9.92
C SER A 129 29.84 7.02 11.32
N MET A 130 28.88 7.95 11.40
CA MET A 130 28.20 8.31 12.66
C MET A 130 27.05 7.37 13.04
N GLY A 131 26.85 6.30 12.27
CA GLY A 131 25.78 5.32 12.53
C GLY A 131 24.41 5.71 11.97
N GLY A 132 24.36 6.67 11.03
CA GLY A 132 23.16 7.08 10.31
C GLY A 132 22.71 6.08 9.22
N GLY A 133 21.79 6.53 8.37
CA GLY A 133 21.24 5.73 7.27
C GLY A 133 20.19 4.72 7.75
N ILE A 134 19.87 3.73 6.89
CA ILE A 134 18.86 2.72 7.20
C ILE A 134 19.13 2.00 8.53
N HIS A 135 20.39 1.73 8.87
CA HIS A 135 20.74 1.05 10.11
C HIS A 135 20.44 1.86 11.37
N PHE A 136 20.36 3.18 11.29
CA PHE A 136 19.86 4.01 12.38
C PHE A 136 18.41 3.63 12.70
N THR A 137 17.54 3.62 11.68
CA THR A 137 16.13 3.24 11.81
C THR A 137 15.98 1.79 12.25
N VAL A 138 16.80 0.87 11.71
CA VAL A 138 16.79 -0.55 12.11
C VAL A 138 17.09 -0.67 13.60
N ASN A 139 18.15 -0.01 14.10
CA ASN A 139 18.51 -0.09 15.52
C ASN A 139 17.39 0.41 16.44
N HIS A 140 16.75 1.54 16.09
CA HIS A 140 15.65 2.08 16.88
C HIS A 140 14.40 1.19 16.81
N THR A 141 14.09 0.65 15.63
CA THR A 141 12.93 -0.22 15.41
C THR A 141 13.11 -1.57 16.10
N ARG A 142 14.32 -2.12 16.13
CA ARG A 142 14.67 -3.33 16.90
C ARG A 142 14.53 -3.11 18.41
N ALA A 143 14.99 -1.96 18.91
CA ALA A 143 14.91 -1.61 20.33
C ALA A 143 13.48 -1.34 20.83
N ALA A 144 12.58 -0.89 19.95
CA ALA A 144 11.17 -0.67 20.28
C ALA A 144 10.40 -1.99 20.42
N ASN A 145 9.49 -2.05 21.40
CA ASN A 145 8.54 -3.16 21.54
C ASN A 145 7.32 -2.98 20.62
N GLU A 146 6.48 -4.02 20.50
CA GLU A 146 5.28 -4.00 19.64
C GLU A 146 4.32 -2.85 20.00
N ASP A 147 4.05 -2.61 21.28
CA ASP A 147 3.13 -1.55 21.73
C ASP A 147 3.60 -0.15 21.33
N THR A 148 4.91 0.10 21.42
CA THR A 148 5.53 1.35 21.00
C THR A 148 5.40 1.54 19.49
N LEU A 149 5.72 0.49 18.72
CA LEU A 149 5.61 0.53 17.25
C LEU A 149 4.16 0.71 16.79
N LEU A 150 3.20 0.02 17.43
CA LEU A 150 1.78 0.18 17.16
C LEU A 150 1.33 1.61 17.45
N SER A 151 1.71 2.18 18.59
CA SER A 151 1.36 3.56 18.94
C SER A 151 1.89 4.58 17.91
N LEU A 152 3.13 4.38 17.44
CA LEU A 152 3.73 5.21 16.39
C LEU A 152 3.02 5.04 15.05
N LEU A 153 2.74 3.79 14.65
CA LEU A 153 1.98 3.48 13.44
C LEU A 153 0.60 4.12 13.47
N MET A 154 -0.16 3.98 14.56
CA MET A 154 -1.51 4.56 14.70
C MET A 154 -1.51 6.09 14.55
N ASN A 155 -0.49 6.78 15.06
CA ASN A 155 -0.36 8.21 14.87
C ASN A 155 -0.15 8.60 13.39
N ARG A 156 0.62 7.80 12.64
CA ARG A 156 0.82 8.00 11.19
C ARG A 156 -0.43 7.67 10.39
N MET A 157 -1.11 6.57 10.73
CA MET A 157 -2.37 6.15 10.10
C MET A 157 -3.46 7.22 10.25
N ARG A 158 -3.54 7.90 11.40
CA ARG A 158 -4.44 9.04 11.58
C ARG A 158 -4.15 10.17 10.60
N GLN A 159 -2.88 10.52 10.39
CA GLN A 159 -2.48 11.59 9.46
C GLN A 159 -2.73 11.20 8.00
N ILE A 160 -2.43 9.95 7.64
CA ILE A 160 -2.68 9.42 6.30
C ILE A 160 -4.18 9.40 5.98
N SER A 161 -5.02 8.98 6.95
CA SER A 161 -6.49 9.00 6.80
C SER A 161 -7.05 10.40 6.57
N GLN A 162 -6.50 11.41 7.27
CA GLN A 162 -6.93 12.81 7.12
C GLN A 162 -6.66 13.37 5.72
N SER A 163 -5.71 12.78 4.98
CA SER A 163 -5.43 13.14 3.59
C SER A 163 -6.37 12.46 2.58
N GLY A 164 -7.31 11.61 3.03
CA GLY A 164 -8.26 10.90 2.18
C GLY A 164 -7.84 9.49 1.76
N THR A 165 -6.75 8.96 2.33
CA THR A 165 -6.31 7.57 2.07
C THR A 165 -7.25 6.56 2.74
N THR A 166 -7.76 5.63 1.94
CA THR A 166 -8.65 4.55 2.37
C THR A 166 -8.01 3.16 2.27
N LEU A 167 -6.92 3.02 1.50
CA LEU A 167 -6.08 1.83 1.48
C LEU A 167 -4.61 2.25 1.56
N VAL A 168 -3.86 1.62 2.45
CA VAL A 168 -2.41 1.84 2.60
C VAL A 168 -1.67 0.51 2.60
N GLU A 169 -0.61 0.42 1.82
CA GLU A 169 0.34 -0.68 1.90
C GLU A 169 1.37 -0.39 3.00
N CYS A 170 1.58 -1.34 3.90
CA CYS A 170 2.53 -1.24 5.00
C CYS A 170 3.57 -2.34 4.89
N LYS A 171 4.83 -1.94 4.76
CA LYS A 171 5.98 -2.85 4.67
C LYS A 171 6.64 -3.05 6.02
N SER A 172 7.18 -4.24 6.22
CA SER A 172 8.26 -4.48 7.19
C SER A 172 9.60 -3.94 6.64
N GLY A 173 10.74 -4.55 6.99
CA GLY A 173 12.05 -4.20 6.39
C GLY A 173 12.93 -3.25 7.21
N TYR A 174 12.53 -2.87 8.42
CA TYR A 174 13.44 -2.28 9.42
C TYR A 174 13.80 -3.27 10.53
N GLY A 175 13.43 -4.54 10.38
CA GLY A 175 13.85 -5.63 11.24
C GLY A 175 15.18 -6.21 10.75
N LEU A 176 15.28 -6.58 9.48
CA LEU A 176 16.44 -7.25 8.85
C LEU A 176 16.89 -8.54 9.57
N ASP A 177 16.04 -9.12 10.41
CA ASP A 177 16.14 -10.44 11.02
C ASP A 177 14.72 -10.97 11.28
N LEU A 178 14.56 -12.29 11.31
CA LEU A 178 13.25 -12.93 11.44
C LEU A 178 12.43 -12.37 12.60
N GLU A 179 13.04 -12.25 13.78
CA GLU A 179 12.37 -11.90 15.02
C GLU A 179 11.75 -10.50 14.93
N ASN A 180 12.50 -9.53 14.40
CA ASN A 180 12.03 -8.16 14.25
C ASN A 180 11.15 -7.96 13.02
N GLU A 181 11.35 -8.70 11.93
CA GLU A 181 10.43 -8.69 10.79
C GLU A 181 9.05 -9.22 11.19
N VAL A 182 8.99 -10.34 11.90
CA VAL A 182 7.73 -10.88 12.47
C VAL A 182 7.10 -9.89 13.44
N LYS A 183 7.89 -9.24 14.31
CA LYS A 183 7.41 -8.19 15.22
C LYS A 183 6.70 -7.06 14.45
N MET A 184 7.30 -6.59 13.35
CA MET A 184 6.70 -5.53 12.53
C MET A 184 5.42 -6.00 11.83
N LEU A 185 5.41 -7.22 11.27
CA LEU A 185 4.23 -7.79 10.63
C LEU A 185 3.07 -7.96 11.63
N ARG A 186 3.35 -8.38 12.87
CA ARG A 186 2.34 -8.43 13.95
C ARG A 186 1.77 -7.05 14.28
N VAL A 187 2.61 -6.01 14.28
CA VAL A 187 2.14 -4.64 14.49
C VAL A 187 1.21 -4.19 13.36
N ILE A 188 1.51 -4.55 12.11
CA ILE A 188 0.65 -4.29 10.95
C ILE A 188 -0.71 -4.99 11.11
N ASP A 189 -0.72 -6.28 11.50
CA ASP A 189 -1.94 -7.05 11.75
C ASP A 189 -2.77 -6.51 12.92
N GLN A 190 -2.11 -5.98 13.96
CA GLN A 190 -2.78 -5.32 15.06
C GLN A 190 -3.44 -4.02 14.60
N ALA A 191 -2.73 -3.19 13.84
CA ALA A 191 -3.28 -1.94 13.30
C ALA A 191 -4.46 -2.19 12.36
N ARG A 192 -4.37 -3.19 11.48
CA ARG A 192 -5.44 -3.59 10.54
C ARG A 192 -6.80 -3.81 11.22
N LYS A 193 -6.81 -4.25 12.48
CA LYS A 193 -8.04 -4.51 13.26
C LYS A 193 -8.71 -3.25 13.82
N VAL A 194 -8.00 -2.12 13.85
CA VAL A 194 -8.44 -0.92 14.59
C VAL A 194 -8.43 0.37 13.76
N VAL A 195 -7.73 0.41 12.62
CA VAL A 195 -7.72 1.60 11.76
C VAL A 195 -8.94 1.64 10.83
N PRO A 196 -9.50 2.83 10.55
CA PRO A 196 -10.63 3.01 9.63
C PRO A 196 -10.19 3.05 8.16
N MET A 197 -9.29 2.16 7.78
CA MET A 197 -8.78 2.03 6.41
C MET A 197 -8.32 0.59 6.16
N GLU A 198 -8.26 0.20 4.90
CA GLU A 198 -7.65 -1.06 4.52
C GLU A 198 -6.13 -0.97 4.62
N ILE A 199 -5.50 -2.05 5.13
CA ILE A 199 -4.05 -2.17 5.17
C ILE A 199 -3.66 -3.38 4.34
N SER A 200 -2.83 -3.20 3.32
CA SER A 200 -2.12 -4.31 2.65
C SER A 200 -0.78 -4.55 3.33
N SER A 201 -0.47 -5.80 3.68
CA SER A 201 0.71 -6.16 4.47
C SER A 201 1.80 -6.76 3.58
N THR A 202 3.01 -6.19 3.64
CA THR A 202 4.14 -6.59 2.79
C THR A 202 5.36 -6.97 3.63
N TYR A 203 5.84 -8.20 3.46
CA TYR A 203 7.11 -8.63 4.01
C TYR A 203 8.27 -8.10 3.16
N CYS A 204 9.17 -7.33 3.76
CA CYS A 204 10.33 -6.72 3.12
C CYS A 204 11.63 -7.00 3.89
N GLY A 205 11.86 -8.25 4.32
CA GLY A 205 13.08 -8.62 5.06
C GLY A 205 14.38 -8.40 4.26
N ALA A 206 14.28 -8.33 2.93
CA ALA A 206 15.37 -8.03 2.01
C ALA A 206 15.40 -6.55 1.60
N HIS A 207 15.24 -5.65 2.57
CA HIS A 207 15.30 -4.19 2.36
C HIS A 207 16.73 -3.64 2.40
N ALA A 208 17.60 -4.22 3.23
CA ALA A 208 19.02 -3.90 3.28
C ALA A 208 19.82 -5.10 3.79
N VAL A 209 21.15 -5.09 3.55
CA VAL A 209 22.04 -6.12 4.10
C VAL A 209 22.27 -5.83 5.59
N PRO A 210 21.97 -6.77 6.52
CA PRO A 210 22.24 -6.60 7.94
C PRO A 210 23.72 -6.34 8.23
N LYS A 211 24.02 -5.48 9.22
CA LYS A 211 25.40 -5.19 9.64
C LYS A 211 26.13 -6.49 10.02
N GLY A 212 27.36 -6.64 9.52
CA GLY A 212 28.21 -7.81 9.82
C GLY A 212 27.91 -9.04 8.96
N THR A 213 27.08 -8.92 7.94
CA THR A 213 26.75 -10.00 7.00
C THR A 213 26.97 -9.54 5.56
N THR A 214 27.07 -10.50 4.64
CA THR A 214 27.09 -10.27 3.20
C THR A 214 25.68 -10.39 2.59
N ALA A 215 25.47 -9.80 1.41
CA ALA A 215 24.23 -9.97 0.66
C ALA A 215 23.89 -11.45 0.40
N ALA A 216 24.90 -12.30 0.19
CA ALA A 216 24.72 -13.74 -0.02
C ALA A 216 24.23 -14.45 1.26
N GLU A 217 24.81 -14.12 2.41
CA GLU A 217 24.36 -14.66 3.71
C GLU A 217 22.96 -14.17 4.06
N ALA A 218 22.66 -12.89 3.84
CA ALA A 218 21.33 -12.32 4.05
C ALA A 218 20.28 -12.97 3.12
N THR A 219 20.62 -13.19 1.84
CA THR A 219 19.77 -13.90 0.89
C THR A 219 19.49 -15.32 1.39
N LYS A 220 20.51 -16.02 1.86
CA LYS A 220 20.37 -17.37 2.43
C LYS A 220 19.47 -17.37 3.66
N ASP A 221 19.64 -16.42 4.57
CA ASP A 221 18.79 -16.28 5.76
C ASP A 221 17.32 -16.04 5.39
N VAL A 222 17.06 -15.17 4.41
CA VAL A 222 15.72 -14.90 3.92
C VAL A 222 15.06 -16.15 3.34
N LEU A 223 15.79 -16.90 2.51
CA LEU A 223 15.29 -18.09 1.83
C LEU A 223 15.11 -19.30 2.76
N GLU A 224 16.07 -19.55 3.65
CA GLU A 224 16.12 -20.77 4.45
C GLU A 224 15.47 -20.62 5.83
N ARG A 225 15.37 -19.39 6.35
CA ARG A 225 14.83 -19.13 7.70
C ARG A 225 13.61 -18.22 7.68
N GLN A 226 13.70 -17.04 7.08
CA GLN A 226 12.64 -16.03 7.25
C GLN A 226 11.34 -16.41 6.52
N ILE A 227 11.40 -16.65 5.20
CA ILE A 227 10.22 -17.02 4.40
C ILE A 227 9.55 -18.29 4.93
N PRO A 228 10.28 -19.39 5.24
CA PRO A 228 9.67 -20.59 5.81
C PRO A 228 8.93 -20.33 7.13
N GLN A 229 9.52 -19.55 8.04
CA GLN A 229 8.88 -19.24 9.32
C GLN A 229 7.63 -18.35 9.12
N ILE A 230 7.71 -17.31 8.30
CA ILE A 230 6.56 -16.45 7.99
C ILE A 230 5.43 -17.27 7.36
N THR A 231 5.77 -18.17 6.43
CA THR A 231 4.80 -19.08 5.80
C THR A 231 4.15 -19.99 6.83
N SER A 232 4.91 -20.49 7.81
CA SER A 232 4.37 -21.29 8.91
C SER A 232 3.35 -20.49 9.73
N LEU A 233 3.68 -19.24 10.07
CA LEU A 233 2.79 -18.35 10.84
C LEU A 233 1.54 -17.94 10.04
N MET A 234 1.66 -17.78 8.71
CA MET A 234 0.50 -17.55 7.84
C MET A 234 -0.43 -18.77 7.82
N LYS A 235 0.11 -19.98 7.77
CA LYS A 235 -0.67 -21.23 7.79
C LYS A 235 -1.41 -21.46 9.10
N THR A 236 -0.85 -21.04 10.24
CA THR A 236 -1.52 -21.11 11.55
C THR A 236 -2.50 -19.97 11.76
N GLY A 237 -2.53 -18.96 10.88
CA GLY A 237 -3.36 -17.76 11.02
C GLY A 237 -2.82 -16.75 12.03
N GLU A 238 -1.58 -16.93 12.50
CA GLU A 238 -0.90 -16.00 13.43
C GLU A 238 -0.41 -14.73 12.74
N LEU A 239 -0.20 -14.77 11.42
CA LEU A 239 0.17 -13.63 10.59
C LEU A 239 -0.68 -13.57 9.31
N GLN A 240 -0.98 -12.36 8.86
CA GLN A 240 -1.51 -12.11 7.51
C GLN A 240 -0.52 -11.26 6.70
N VAL A 241 0.09 -11.89 5.70
CA VAL A 241 1.03 -11.23 4.79
C VAL A 241 0.54 -11.48 3.37
N GLU A 242 0.39 -10.40 2.60
CA GLU A 242 -0.16 -10.47 1.24
C GLU A 242 0.95 -10.41 0.20
N ASN A 243 1.98 -9.60 0.46
CA ASN A 243 3.03 -9.33 -0.51
C ASN A 243 4.44 -9.60 0.05
N ILE A 244 5.38 -9.80 -0.87
CA ILE A 244 6.82 -9.82 -0.62
C ILE A 244 7.49 -8.71 -1.42
N ASP A 245 8.52 -8.09 -0.85
CA ASP A 245 9.29 -7.01 -1.48
C ASP A 245 10.79 -7.20 -1.23
N VAL A 246 11.61 -6.73 -2.16
CA VAL A 246 13.08 -6.78 -2.14
C VAL A 246 13.63 -5.48 -2.69
N PHE A 247 14.68 -4.95 -2.06
CA PHE A 247 15.45 -3.86 -2.64
C PHE A 247 16.56 -4.37 -3.57
N CYS A 248 16.26 -4.41 -4.86
CA CYS A 248 17.17 -4.82 -5.92
C CYS A 248 18.08 -3.65 -6.32
N GLU A 249 19.25 -3.56 -5.70
CA GLU A 249 20.19 -2.44 -5.86
C GLU A 249 21.65 -2.86 -5.65
N VAL A 250 22.58 -2.15 -6.29
CA VAL A 250 24.03 -2.34 -6.15
C VAL A 250 24.42 -2.16 -4.69
N GLY A 251 25.10 -3.19 -4.15
CA GLY A 251 25.52 -3.20 -2.74
C GLY A 251 24.41 -3.59 -1.76
N VAL A 252 23.21 -3.94 -2.26
CA VAL A 252 22.09 -4.43 -1.45
C VAL A 252 21.76 -5.88 -1.83
N PHE A 253 20.83 -6.10 -2.75
CA PHE A 253 20.57 -7.41 -3.37
C PHE A 253 20.66 -7.27 -4.88
N ASP A 254 21.44 -8.13 -5.53
CA ASP A 254 21.54 -8.15 -6.98
C ASP A 254 20.31 -8.80 -7.63
N VAL A 255 20.27 -8.79 -8.96
CA VAL A 255 19.17 -9.36 -9.74
C VAL A 255 18.96 -10.87 -9.45
N PRO A 256 20.00 -11.73 -9.51
CA PRO A 256 19.85 -13.15 -9.13
C PRO A 256 19.32 -13.37 -7.72
N GLN A 257 19.83 -12.64 -6.72
CA GLN A 257 19.40 -12.73 -5.31
C GLN A 257 17.94 -12.30 -5.17
N SER A 258 17.58 -11.15 -5.74
CA SER A 258 16.22 -10.63 -5.72
C SER A 258 15.24 -11.58 -6.37
N ARG A 259 15.59 -12.15 -7.54
CA ARG A 259 14.78 -13.16 -8.22
C ARG A 259 14.53 -14.38 -7.33
N ALA A 260 15.57 -14.90 -6.67
CA ALA A 260 15.44 -16.06 -5.80
C ALA A 260 14.49 -15.79 -4.63
N ILE A 261 14.64 -14.64 -3.97
CA ILE A 261 13.80 -14.23 -2.83
C ILE A 261 12.33 -14.05 -3.24
N LEU A 262 12.09 -13.30 -4.33
CA LEU A 262 10.74 -13.05 -4.83
C LEU A 262 10.05 -14.33 -5.29
N GLN A 263 10.79 -15.25 -5.94
CA GLN A 263 10.24 -16.54 -6.33
C GLN A 263 9.86 -17.39 -5.12
N ALA A 264 10.72 -17.45 -4.09
CA ALA A 264 10.40 -18.16 -2.86
C ALA A 264 9.17 -17.58 -2.15
N GLY A 265 9.01 -16.26 -2.15
CA GLY A 265 7.81 -15.63 -1.59
C GLY A 265 6.54 -15.93 -2.39
N LYS A 266 6.63 -15.93 -3.72
CA LYS A 266 5.54 -16.34 -4.61
C LYS A 266 5.14 -17.80 -4.38
N ASP A 267 6.10 -18.70 -4.26
CA ASP A 267 5.87 -20.12 -3.99
C ASP A 267 5.24 -20.34 -2.59
N ALA A 268 5.48 -19.40 -1.66
CA ALA A 268 4.84 -19.35 -0.35
C ALA A 268 3.42 -18.71 -0.35
N GLY A 269 2.94 -18.20 -1.50
CA GLY A 269 1.60 -17.63 -1.66
C GLY A 269 1.52 -16.11 -1.54
N MET A 270 2.65 -15.40 -1.45
CA MET A 270 2.68 -13.93 -1.44
C MET A 270 2.71 -13.35 -2.87
N GLN A 271 2.13 -12.18 -3.07
CA GLN A 271 2.25 -11.41 -4.31
C GLN A 271 3.59 -10.67 -4.35
N ILE A 272 4.17 -10.52 -5.54
CA ILE A 272 5.49 -9.89 -5.68
C ILE A 272 5.35 -8.38 -5.84
N ASN A 273 6.10 -7.65 -5.03
CA ASN A 273 6.53 -6.27 -5.23
C ASN A 273 8.07 -6.22 -5.28
N PHE A 274 8.66 -5.14 -5.75
CA PHE A 274 10.10 -4.90 -5.57
C PHE A 274 10.44 -3.41 -5.71
N HIS A 275 11.54 -3.00 -5.08
CA HIS A 275 12.22 -1.75 -5.38
C HIS A 275 13.35 -2.03 -6.35
N GLY A 276 13.42 -1.30 -7.45
CA GLY A 276 14.49 -1.48 -8.43
C GLY A 276 14.63 -0.25 -9.33
N GLU A 277 15.81 -0.12 -9.93
CA GLU A 277 16.21 1.04 -10.73
C GLU A 277 16.15 2.39 -9.97
N GLU A 278 16.27 2.37 -8.63
CA GLU A 278 16.18 3.60 -7.83
C GLU A 278 17.45 4.44 -7.93
N LEU A 279 18.63 3.82 -7.76
CA LEU A 279 19.92 4.51 -7.80
C LEU A 279 20.74 4.10 -9.02
N ASN A 280 20.75 2.81 -9.36
CA ASN A 280 21.49 2.29 -10.50
C ASN A 280 20.60 1.54 -11.48
N ARG A 281 20.97 1.64 -12.77
CA ARG A 281 20.28 0.88 -13.82
C ARG A 281 20.76 -0.57 -13.81
N LEU A 282 19.94 -1.48 -13.31
CA LEU A 282 20.25 -2.92 -13.17
C LEU A 282 19.47 -3.80 -14.16
N HIS A 283 18.59 -3.19 -14.96
CA HIS A 283 17.63 -3.91 -15.78
C HIS A 283 16.69 -4.79 -14.95
N SER A 284 16.49 -4.48 -13.67
CA SER A 284 15.60 -5.18 -12.74
C SER A 284 14.14 -5.19 -13.21
N ALA A 285 13.71 -4.16 -13.93
CA ALA A 285 12.40 -4.14 -14.60
C ALA A 285 12.27 -5.17 -15.74
N GLU A 286 13.38 -5.58 -16.38
CA GLU A 286 13.42 -6.56 -17.47
C GLU A 286 13.53 -8.01 -16.95
N VAL A 287 13.83 -8.17 -15.66
CA VAL A 287 13.91 -9.47 -14.96
C VAL A 287 12.55 -10.16 -14.91
N GLY A 288 11.45 -9.45 -15.22
CA GLY A 288 10.09 -9.97 -15.23
C GLY A 288 9.54 -10.34 -16.62
N PRO A 289 9.56 -11.64 -16.99
CA PRO A 289 8.57 -12.17 -17.94
C PRO A 289 7.25 -12.62 -17.28
N CYS A 290 7.20 -12.76 -15.94
CA CYS A 290 6.09 -13.44 -15.23
C CYS A 290 5.74 -12.84 -13.84
N VAL A 291 5.98 -11.56 -13.64
CA VAL A 291 5.81 -10.88 -12.35
C VAL A 291 4.91 -9.66 -12.59
N CYS A 292 3.74 -9.59 -11.94
CA CYS A 292 2.98 -8.34 -11.89
C CYS A 292 3.81 -7.34 -11.09
N VAL A 293 4.15 -6.19 -11.67
CA VAL A 293 5.04 -5.21 -11.05
C VAL A 293 4.27 -3.92 -10.80
N CYS A 294 4.31 -3.42 -9.57
CA CYS A 294 4.11 -2.00 -9.27
C CYS A 294 5.49 -1.33 -9.27
N VAL A 295 5.82 -0.55 -10.29
CA VAL A 295 7.12 0.16 -10.38
C VAL A 295 6.99 1.49 -9.64
N CYS A 296 7.73 1.66 -8.54
CA CYS A 296 7.92 2.96 -7.89
C CYS A 296 9.14 3.65 -8.51
N VAL A 297 8.91 4.68 -9.34
CA VAL A 297 10.00 5.51 -9.89
C VAL A 297 10.14 6.76 -9.03
N ALA A 298 11.26 6.92 -8.34
CA ALA A 298 11.61 8.18 -7.68
C ALA A 298 11.82 9.27 -8.74
N PHE A 299 11.02 10.33 -8.69
CA PHE A 299 11.16 11.49 -9.59
C PHE A 299 12.40 12.31 -9.22
N ASN A 300 13.55 11.96 -9.80
CA ASN A 300 14.67 12.89 -9.94
C ASN A 300 15.13 12.91 -11.40
N LEU A 301 14.94 14.07 -12.05
CA LEU A 301 15.32 14.48 -13.41
C LEU A 301 16.06 13.47 -14.31
N CYS A 302 15.37 12.94 -15.33
CA CYS A 302 15.87 12.96 -16.72
C CYS A 302 14.73 12.71 -17.73
N ILE A 303 14.12 13.80 -18.22
CA ILE A 303 12.98 13.80 -19.17
C ILE A 303 13.32 13.23 -20.57
N MET A 304 14.56 12.82 -20.83
CA MET A 304 14.93 12.22 -22.12
C MET A 304 14.90 10.68 -22.16
N GLY A 305 14.74 9.97 -21.04
CA GLY A 305 14.74 8.50 -20.99
C GLY A 305 13.37 7.82 -21.05
N LEU A 306 12.29 8.53 -20.66
CA LEU A 306 10.94 7.98 -20.50
C LEU A 306 10.28 7.55 -21.82
N THR A 307 10.64 8.16 -22.95
CA THR A 307 10.08 7.81 -24.25
C THR A 307 10.57 6.45 -24.76
N TYR A 308 11.73 5.96 -24.27
CA TYR A 308 12.33 4.71 -24.78
C TYR A 308 11.82 3.47 -24.04
N ILE A 309 11.53 3.58 -22.74
CA ILE A 309 10.99 2.47 -21.95
C ILE A 309 9.56 2.12 -22.40
N ALA A 310 8.74 3.12 -22.73
CA ALA A 310 7.36 2.91 -23.19
C ALA A 310 7.24 2.42 -24.65
N THR A 311 8.26 2.67 -25.49
CA THR A 311 8.22 2.27 -26.91
C THR A 311 8.82 0.89 -27.15
N GLY A 312 9.83 0.47 -26.36
CA GLY A 312 10.39 -0.89 -26.41
C GLY A 312 9.53 -1.97 -25.72
N SER A 313 8.62 -1.59 -24.83
CA SER A 313 7.78 -2.51 -24.04
C SER A 313 6.42 -2.85 -24.69
N ARG A 314 6.06 -2.21 -25.82
CA ARG A 314 4.80 -2.50 -26.53
C ARG A 314 4.72 -3.92 -27.10
N GLU A 315 5.85 -4.59 -27.34
CA GLU A 315 5.85 -6.01 -27.74
C GLU A 315 5.78 -6.99 -26.56
N TYR A 316 6.16 -6.58 -25.33
CA TYR A 316 6.25 -7.47 -24.17
C TYR A 316 5.01 -7.46 -23.27
N CYS A 317 4.23 -6.38 -23.24
CA CYS A 317 3.05 -6.24 -22.36
C CYS A 317 1.72 -6.73 -23.00
N LYS A 318 1.73 -7.79 -23.82
CA LYS A 318 0.49 -8.31 -24.43
C LYS A 318 -0.37 -9.19 -23.50
N ASN A 319 0.16 -9.63 -22.35
CA ASN A 319 -0.47 -10.67 -21.52
C ASN A 319 -0.59 -10.36 -20.02
N THR A 320 -0.44 -9.11 -19.57
CA THR A 320 -0.55 -8.75 -18.14
C THR A 320 -1.50 -7.58 -17.92
N ASN A 321 -2.48 -7.76 -17.03
CA ASN A 321 -3.28 -6.66 -16.47
C ASN A 321 -2.37 -5.86 -15.52
N LEU A 322 -1.63 -4.88 -16.05
CA LEU A 322 -0.77 -4.00 -15.26
C LEU A 322 -1.50 -2.68 -14.97
N LEU A 323 -1.51 -2.26 -13.70
CA LEU A 323 -1.85 -0.90 -13.30
C LEU A 323 -0.57 -0.21 -12.78
N CYS A 324 0.09 0.58 -13.63
CA CYS A 324 1.15 1.49 -13.19
C CYS A 324 0.48 2.72 -12.55
N LEU A 325 0.51 2.83 -11.23
CA LEU A 325 0.10 4.05 -10.53
C LEU A 325 1.34 4.91 -10.22
N PRO A 326 1.37 6.18 -10.64
CA PRO A 326 2.36 7.13 -10.15
C PRO A 326 1.97 7.50 -8.72
N SER A 327 2.48 6.79 -7.71
CA SER A 327 2.26 7.12 -6.30
C SER A 327 3.58 7.16 -5.56
N CYS A 328 4.24 8.32 -5.57
CA CYS A 328 5.21 8.70 -4.55
C CYS A 328 5.40 10.23 -4.57
N ILE A 329 4.82 10.92 -3.58
CA ILE A 329 5.19 12.30 -3.21
C ILE A 329 6.20 12.29 -2.05
N LEU A 330 6.43 11.15 -1.38
CA LEU A 330 7.24 11.12 -0.16
C LEU A 330 8.14 9.88 0.00
N CYS A 331 8.72 9.34 -1.08
CA CYS A 331 9.92 8.49 -0.95
C CYS A 331 11.16 9.37 -1.06
N THR A 332 11.42 10.13 -0.01
CA THR A 332 12.74 10.72 0.18
C THR A 332 13.59 9.70 0.92
N HIS A 333 14.32 8.88 0.18
CA HIS A 333 15.70 8.54 0.58
C HIS A 333 16.51 9.85 0.58
N LEU A 334 16.20 10.72 1.55
CA LEU A 334 16.98 11.87 1.95
C LEU A 334 17.62 11.62 3.31
#